data_AF-A0A3N7EKU0-F1
#
_entry.id   AF-A0A3N7EKU0-F1
#
_cell.length_a   1.000
_cell.length_b   1.000
_cell.length_c   1.000
_cell.angle_alpha   90.00
_cell.angle_beta   90.00
_cell.angle_gamma   90.00
#
_symmetry.space_group_name_H-M   'P 1'
#
loop_
_entity.id
_entity.type
_entity.pdbx_description
1 polymer ?
#
loop_
_entity_poly.entity_id
_entity_poly.type
_entity_poly.pdbx_seq_one_letter_code
_entity_poly.pdbx_strand_id
1 'polypeptide(L)'
;MQRREYRREGGGGIGGDQEMDYSLAALKLLRVQLKDTSETPSQNALTLGGILFQRAWLQGILVSNDGDGRLLLDDGTGVIELCLSGDFRLRHWDLGMYVMVVGGYFVRPGS
;
A
#
# COMPACT_ATOMS: atom_id res chain seq x y z
N MET A 1 11.99 29.01 27.68
CA MET A 1 11.27 29.28 26.40
C MET A 1 10.23 28.18 26.21
N GLN A 2 8.96 28.52 26.43
CA GLN A 2 7.80 27.66 26.17
C GLN A 2 7.32 27.86 24.71
N ARG A 3 6.38 26.98 24.30
CA ARG A 3 5.46 27.02 23.13
C ARG A 3 5.94 26.27 21.87
N ARG A 4 5.13 25.46 21.18
CA ARG A 4 3.66 25.21 21.21
C ARG A 4 3.37 23.75 20.83
N GLU A 5 2.39 23.17 21.50
CA GLU A 5 1.59 22.04 21.01
C GLU A 5 0.85 22.44 19.72
N TYR A 6 0.87 21.56 18.71
CA TYR A 6 0.04 21.71 17.53
C TYR A 6 -1.36 21.14 17.82
N ARG A 7 -2.30 22.07 17.96
CA ARG A 7 -3.74 21.86 18.01
C ARG A 7 -4.19 21.31 16.65
N ARG A 8 -4.82 20.11 16.63
CA ARG A 8 -5.61 19.62 15.49
C ARG A 8 -6.81 20.55 15.32
N GLU A 9 -6.93 21.21 14.18
CA GLU A 9 -8.19 21.77 13.69
C GLU A 9 -8.59 21.00 12.43
N GLY A 10 -9.82 20.48 12.43
CA GLY A 10 -10.38 19.73 11.33
C GLY A 10 -10.71 20.63 10.14
N GLY A 11 -10.40 20.13 8.96
CA GLY A 11 -10.88 20.64 7.67
C GLY A 11 -11.16 19.45 6.77
N GLY A 12 -12.36 19.38 6.21
CA GLY A 12 -12.82 18.28 5.37
C GLY A 12 -11.91 18.06 4.16
N GLY A 13 -11.27 16.90 4.12
CA GLY A 13 -10.58 16.37 2.96
C GLY A 13 -11.31 15.12 2.48
N ILE A 14 -11.83 15.16 1.26
CA ILE A 14 -12.26 13.96 0.55
C ILE A 14 -10.97 13.16 0.29
N GLY A 15 -10.82 12.04 1.00
CA GLY A 15 -9.60 11.23 1.01
C GLY A 15 -8.68 11.57 2.18
N GLY A 16 -9.10 11.27 3.41
CA GLY A 16 -8.21 11.31 4.55
C GLY A 16 -7.08 10.30 4.35
N ASP A 17 -5.83 10.76 4.42
CA ASP A 17 -4.69 9.89 4.68
C ASP A 17 -5.05 9.12 5.96
N GLN A 18 -5.49 7.88 5.79
CA GLN A 18 -5.76 7.02 6.92
C GLN A 18 -4.44 6.86 7.68
N GLU A 19 -4.43 7.30 8.94
CA GLU A 19 -3.25 7.25 9.78
C GLU A 19 -2.83 5.77 9.92
N MET A 20 -1.69 5.42 9.32
CA MET A 20 -1.18 4.05 9.30
C MET A 20 -0.70 3.66 10.70
N ASP A 21 -1.21 2.55 11.22
CA ASP A 21 -0.75 1.95 12.47
C ASP A 21 0.54 1.15 12.22
N TYR A 22 1.65 1.66 12.76
CA TYR A 22 2.96 1.02 12.65
C TYR A 22 3.18 -0.13 13.64
N SER A 23 2.26 -0.34 14.59
CA SER A 23 2.26 -1.53 15.45
C SER A 23 1.75 -2.78 14.72
N LEU A 24 0.96 -2.62 13.66
CA LEU A 24 0.49 -3.71 12.81
C LEU A 24 1.58 -4.20 11.86
N ALA A 25 1.48 -5.48 11.48
CA ALA A 25 2.45 -6.13 10.61
C ALA A 25 2.47 -5.48 9.21
N ALA A 26 3.68 -5.41 8.62
CA ALA A 26 3.85 -5.30 7.18
C ALA A 26 3.98 -6.72 6.62
N LEU A 27 2.86 -7.30 6.21
CA LEU A 27 2.79 -8.74 5.94
C LEU A 27 3.41 -9.05 4.57
N LYS A 28 4.37 -9.98 4.54
CA LYS A 28 4.94 -10.47 3.28
C LYS A 28 3.97 -11.44 2.62
N LEU A 29 3.59 -11.13 1.39
CA LEU A 29 2.50 -11.81 0.68
C LEU A 29 2.82 -12.02 -0.79
N LEU A 30 2.07 -12.93 -1.40
CA LEU A 30 1.92 -13.08 -2.84
C LEU A 30 0.51 -12.64 -3.27
N ARG A 31 0.35 -12.24 -4.52
CA ARG A 31 -0.89 -11.77 -5.14
C ARG A 31 -2.00 -12.80 -5.04
N VAL A 32 -1.66 -14.09 -5.14
CA VAL A 32 -2.62 -15.18 -4.93
C VAL A 32 -3.19 -15.21 -3.52
N GLN A 33 -2.40 -14.89 -2.50
CA GLN A 33 -2.82 -14.89 -1.09
C GLN A 33 -3.71 -13.69 -0.75
N LEU A 34 -3.59 -12.59 -1.50
CA LEU A 34 -4.46 -11.42 -1.36
C LEU A 34 -5.93 -11.71 -1.70
N LYS A 35 -6.24 -12.85 -2.33
CA LYS A 35 -7.62 -13.28 -2.59
C LYS A 35 -8.34 -13.75 -1.32
N ASP A 36 -7.57 -14.21 -0.33
CA ASP A 36 -8.09 -14.77 0.91
C ASP A 36 -8.11 -13.75 2.06
N THR A 37 -7.79 -12.48 1.77
CA THR A 37 -7.83 -11.40 2.76
C THR A 37 -9.25 -10.90 2.97
N SER A 38 -9.63 -10.65 4.22
CA SER A 38 -10.89 -9.97 4.55
C SER A 38 -10.62 -8.61 5.19
N GLU A 39 -11.41 -7.61 4.80
CA GLU A 39 -11.36 -6.28 5.43
C GLU A 39 -11.94 -6.34 6.86
N THR A 40 -11.35 -5.55 7.75
CA THR A 40 -11.87 -5.28 9.10
C THR A 40 -12.13 -3.78 9.25
N PRO A 41 -13.27 -3.27 8.73
CA PRO A 41 -13.53 -1.81 8.66
C PRO A 41 -13.50 -1.12 10.02
N SER A 42 -13.91 -1.80 11.09
CA SER A 42 -13.89 -1.28 12.47
C SER A 42 -12.47 -1.02 12.99
N GLN A 43 -11.46 -1.68 12.43
CA GLN A 43 -10.04 -1.54 12.80
C GLN A 43 -9.23 -0.84 11.72
N ASN A 44 -9.88 -0.43 10.62
CA ASN A 44 -9.24 0.12 9.45
C ASN A 44 -8.06 -0.74 8.97
N ALA A 45 -8.23 -2.06 8.91
CA ALA A 45 -7.18 -3.02 8.58
C ALA A 45 -7.71 -4.16 7.71
N LEU A 46 -6.82 -5.07 7.33
CA LEU A 46 -7.15 -6.35 6.71
C LEU A 46 -6.67 -7.49 7.61
N THR A 47 -7.27 -8.67 7.46
CA THR A 47 -6.80 -9.89 8.10
C THR A 47 -6.57 -11.01 7.08
N LEU A 48 -5.50 -11.78 7.31
CA LEU A 48 -5.21 -13.03 6.61
C LEU A 48 -4.68 -14.04 7.62
N GLY A 49 -5.35 -15.19 7.74
CA GLY A 49 -4.93 -16.23 8.70
C GLY A 49 -4.88 -15.73 10.15
N GLY A 50 -5.72 -14.76 10.53
CA GLY A 50 -5.76 -14.15 11.86
C GLY A 50 -4.72 -13.04 12.09
N ILE A 51 -3.87 -12.73 11.12
CA ILE A 51 -2.90 -11.64 11.21
C ILE A 51 -3.55 -10.35 10.71
N LEU A 52 -3.64 -9.35 11.58
CA LEU A 52 -4.06 -8.00 11.19
C LEU A 52 -2.89 -7.23 10.55
N PHE A 53 -3.15 -6.61 9.41
CA PHE A 53 -2.17 -5.79 8.69
C PHE A 53 -2.85 -4.63 7.97
N GLN A 54 -2.09 -3.56 7.79
CA GLN A 54 -2.44 -2.45 6.89
C GLN A 54 -1.42 -2.29 5.76
N ARG A 55 -0.19 -2.81 5.98
CA ARG A 55 0.90 -2.75 5.01
C ARG A 55 1.16 -4.13 4.43
N ALA A 56 1.43 -4.17 3.13
CA ALA A 56 1.91 -5.36 2.44
C ALA A 56 3.39 -5.19 2.09
N TRP A 57 4.13 -6.29 2.17
CA TRP A 57 5.46 -6.45 1.59
C TRP A 57 5.34 -7.38 0.39
N LEU A 58 5.63 -6.86 -0.79
CA LEU A 58 5.59 -7.60 -2.06
C LEU A 58 6.96 -7.56 -2.76
N GLN A 59 7.21 -8.54 -3.61
CA GLN A 59 8.41 -8.58 -4.44
C GLN A 59 8.08 -9.20 -5.80
N GLY A 60 8.71 -8.72 -6.86
CA GLY A 60 8.40 -9.20 -8.22
C GLY A 60 9.11 -8.41 -9.31
N ILE A 61 8.72 -8.66 -10.54
CA ILE A 61 9.24 -8.00 -11.75
C ILE A 61 8.25 -6.91 -12.20
N LEU A 62 8.76 -5.72 -12.53
CA LEU A 62 7.96 -4.69 -13.16
C LEU A 62 7.63 -5.07 -14.60
N VAL A 63 6.34 -5.19 -14.90
CA VAL A 63 5.81 -5.60 -16.22
C VAL A 63 5.07 -4.50 -16.95
N SER A 64 4.72 -3.40 -16.27
CA SER A 64 4.19 -2.18 -16.88
C SER A 64 4.55 -0.94 -16.06
N ASN A 65 4.68 0.19 -16.74
CA ASN A 65 4.82 1.52 -16.17
C ASN A 65 4.00 2.49 -17.03
N ASP A 66 2.93 3.06 -16.47
CA ASP A 66 2.03 3.97 -17.20
C ASP A 66 2.54 5.43 -17.26
N GLY A 67 3.65 5.74 -16.58
CA GLY A 67 4.23 7.08 -16.48
C GLY A 67 3.56 7.99 -15.46
N ASP A 68 2.36 7.67 -14.97
CA ASP A 68 1.59 8.45 -13.99
C ASP A 68 1.83 7.95 -12.55
N GLY A 69 2.90 7.19 -12.35
CA GLY A 69 3.23 6.58 -11.08
C GLY A 69 2.40 5.34 -10.76
N ARG A 70 1.73 4.73 -11.75
CA ARG A 70 1.20 3.37 -11.59
C ARG A 70 2.10 2.37 -12.27
N LEU A 71 2.50 1.38 -11.49
CA LEU A 71 3.31 0.28 -11.97
C LEU A 71 2.52 -1.01 -11.86
N LEU A 72 2.77 -1.96 -12.75
CA LEU A 72 2.30 -3.33 -12.59
C LEU A 72 3.48 -4.22 -12.20
N LEU A 73 3.32 -4.94 -11.10
CA LEU A 73 4.29 -5.87 -10.55
C LEU A 73 3.77 -7.31 -10.68
N ASP A 74 4.53 -8.18 -11.34
CA ASP A 74 4.27 -9.62 -11.38
C ASP A 74 5.16 -10.34 -10.35
N ASP A 75 4.53 -11.04 -9.40
CA ASP A 75 5.23 -11.79 -8.35
C ASP A 75 5.35 -13.30 -8.63
N GLY A 76 4.99 -13.74 -9.84
CA GLY A 76 4.96 -15.13 -10.26
C GLY A 76 3.64 -15.84 -9.93
N THR A 77 2.74 -15.21 -9.18
CA THR A 77 1.39 -15.73 -8.88
C THR A 77 0.27 -14.88 -9.46
N GLY A 78 0.60 -13.69 -9.95
CA GLY A 78 -0.28 -12.76 -10.63
C GLY A 78 0.28 -11.36 -10.64
N VAL A 79 -0.48 -10.44 -11.23
CA VAL A 79 -0.10 -9.03 -11.36
C VAL A 79 -0.83 -8.18 -10.32
N ILE A 80 -0.11 -7.23 -9.72
CA ILE A 80 -0.66 -6.23 -8.80
C ILE A 80 -0.31 -4.81 -9.26
N GLU A 81 -1.26 -3.88 -9.11
CA GLU A 81 -1.03 -2.46 -9.34
C GLU A 81 -0.38 -1.82 -8.10
N LEU A 82 0.70 -1.08 -8.33
CA LEU A 82 1.34 -0.22 -7.34
C LEU A 82 1.01 1.24 -7.66
N CYS A 83 0.56 2.00 -6.66
CA CYS A 83 0.39 3.45 -6.77
C CYS A 83 1.53 4.15 -6.02
N LEU A 84 2.44 4.79 -6.75
CA LEU A 84 3.60 5.45 -6.17
C LEU A 84 3.23 6.82 -5.56
N SER A 85 3.78 7.08 -4.37
CA SER A 85 3.63 8.35 -3.67
C SER A 85 4.98 9.07 -3.50
N GLY A 86 4.92 10.40 -3.31
CA GLY A 86 6.09 11.23 -3.02
C GLY A 86 7.23 11.07 -4.03
N ASP A 87 8.45 10.99 -3.51
CA ASP A 87 9.69 10.93 -4.29
C ASP A 87 9.83 9.65 -5.12
N PHE A 88 9.06 8.59 -4.82
CA PHE A 88 9.09 7.37 -5.63
C PHE A 88 8.57 7.59 -7.05
N ARG A 89 7.69 8.59 -7.28
CA ARG A 89 7.25 8.98 -8.63
C ARG A 89 8.36 9.65 -9.45
N LEU A 90 9.37 10.22 -8.79
CA LEU A 90 10.49 10.89 -9.44
C LEU A 90 11.62 9.93 -9.81
N ARG A 91 11.55 8.67 -9.34
CA ARG A 91 12.55 7.64 -9.64
C ARG A 91 12.32 7.04 -11.03
N HIS A 92 13.41 6.57 -11.62
CA HIS A 92 13.34 5.79 -12.85
C HIS A 92 12.89 4.36 -12.54
N TRP A 93 11.87 3.89 -13.26
CA TRP A 93 11.33 2.54 -13.15
C TRP A 93 11.29 1.88 -14.53
N ASP A 94 12.22 0.96 -14.76
CA ASP A 94 12.29 0.20 -16.01
C ASP A 94 11.55 -1.13 -15.92
N LEU A 95 10.98 -1.54 -17.04
CA LEU A 95 10.44 -2.88 -17.19
C LEU A 95 11.56 -3.92 -17.00
N GLY A 96 11.23 -5.03 -16.34
CA GLY A 96 12.18 -6.09 -16.02
C GLY A 96 12.94 -5.89 -14.70
N MET A 97 12.84 -4.73 -14.04
CA MET A 97 13.42 -4.55 -12.71
C MET A 97 12.78 -5.49 -11.68
N TYR A 98 13.61 -6.19 -10.92
CA TYR A 98 13.17 -6.91 -9.73
C TYR A 98 13.13 -5.97 -8.53
N VAL A 99 11.95 -5.76 -7.95
CA VAL A 99 11.73 -4.77 -6.90
C VAL A 99 11.10 -5.40 -5.67
N MET A 100 11.38 -4.80 -4.51
CA MET A 100 10.72 -5.11 -3.25
C MET A 100 10.01 -3.84 -2.77
N VAL A 101 8.74 -3.97 -2.42
CA VAL A 101 7.86 -2.84 -2.08
C VAL A 101 7.20 -3.10 -0.74
N VAL A 102 7.21 -2.08 0.11
CA VAL A 102 6.45 -2.05 1.36
C VAL A 102 5.58 -0.81 1.35
N GLY A 103 4.26 -0.98 1.48
CA GLY A 103 3.31 0.12 1.41
C GLY A 103 1.93 -0.26 1.94
N GLY A 104 1.04 0.71 2.07
CA GLY A 104 -0.36 0.48 2.44
C GLY A 104 -1.05 -0.39 1.38
N TYR A 105 -1.87 -1.35 1.82
CA TYR A 105 -2.69 -2.16 0.93
C TYR A 105 -4.15 -1.74 1.04
N PHE A 106 -4.78 -1.48 -0.11
CA PHE A 106 -6.15 -1.03 -0.21
C PHE A 106 -6.87 -1.90 -1.24
N VAL A 107 -8.02 -2.46 -0.85
CA VAL A 107 -8.91 -3.15 -1.79
C VAL A 107 -9.64 -2.06 -2.57
N ARG A 108 -9.49 -2.06 -3.90
CA ARG A 108 -10.32 -1.21 -4.77
C ARG A 108 -11.66 -1.93 -4.96
N PRO A 109 -12.80 -1.35 -4.53
CA PRO A 109 -14.10 -1.93 -4.84
C PRO A 109 -14.37 -1.77 -6.34
N GLY A 110 -14.51 -2.88 -7.06
CA GLY A 110 -15.10 -2.93 -8.40
C GLY A 110 -14.22 -2.47 -9.57
N SER A 111 -13.84 -3.42 -10.40
CA SER A 111 -13.78 -3.24 -11.86
C SER A 111 -14.75 -4.25 -12.47
#